data_AF-A0A7J9Y498-F1
#
_entry.id   AF-A0A7J9Y498-F1
#
_cell.length_a   1.000
_cell.length_b   1.000
_cell.length_c   1.000
_cell.angle_alpha   90.00
_cell.angle_beta   90.00
_cell.angle_gamma   90.00
#
_symmetry.space_group_name_H-M   'P 1'
#
loop_
_entity.id
_entity.type
_entity.pdbx_description
1 polymer ?
#
loop_
_entity_poly.entity_id
_entity_poly.type
_entity_poly.pdbx_seq_one_letter_code
_entity_poly.pdbx_strand_id
1 'polypeptide(L)'
;VAPLFVLYDYTFLPDGLTQQQALEQAYESGVVCTDEMLLHPDPHASRADWCRQRLAITAARLAARSPAHPTILVNHYPLVREPTRVLRYPLFAQWCGTVGTSDWHQRFDAAAVVYGHLHIPRTTVYDGVRFEEVSLGYPREWRPRQHAPEWPRRILPAPDNRPEG
;
A
#
# COMPACT_ATOMS: atom_id res chain seq x y z
N VAL A 1 -2.61 16.16 -6.80
CA VAL A 1 -1.92 15.15 -5.97
C VAL A 1 -2.65 15.05 -4.63
N ALA A 2 -2.90 13.85 -4.13
CA ALA A 2 -3.58 13.60 -2.87
C ALA A 2 -2.71 12.69 -1.97
N PRO A 3 -1.97 13.27 -1.01
CA PRO A 3 -1.24 12.49 -0.02
C PRO A 3 -2.20 11.92 1.02
N LEU A 4 -2.10 10.62 1.24
CA LEU A 4 -2.97 9.85 2.11
C LEU A 4 -2.17 9.34 3.32
N PHE A 5 -2.88 9.15 4.41
CA PHE A 5 -2.40 8.42 5.57
C PHE A 5 -3.56 7.58 6.07
N VAL A 6 -3.56 6.29 5.70
CA VAL A 6 -4.66 5.36 5.97
C VAL A 6 -4.27 4.16 6.83
N LEU A 7 -2.97 3.90 7.07
CA LEU A 7 -2.49 2.73 7.83
C LEU A 7 -2.94 1.40 7.20
N TYR A 8 -3.15 0.40 8.04
CA TYR A 8 -3.66 -0.95 7.76
C TYR A 8 -4.62 -1.36 8.89
N ASP A 9 -5.50 -2.30 8.59
CA ASP A 9 -6.50 -2.83 9.53
C ASP A 9 -6.52 -4.36 9.57
N TYR A 10 -5.41 -4.99 9.17
CA TYR A 10 -5.23 -6.45 9.15
C TYR A 10 -6.14 -7.19 8.16
N THR A 11 -6.83 -6.50 7.25
CA THR A 11 -7.78 -7.15 6.32
C THR A 11 -7.12 -7.84 5.11
N PHE A 12 -5.83 -7.61 4.89
CA PHE A 12 -5.02 -8.37 3.91
C PHE A 12 -4.60 -9.74 4.47
N LEU A 13 -5.61 -10.53 4.85
CA LEU A 13 -5.45 -11.83 5.49
C LEU A 13 -5.02 -12.91 4.50
N PRO A 14 -4.15 -13.85 4.89
CA PRO A 14 -3.96 -15.09 4.16
C PRO A 14 -5.29 -15.81 3.92
N ASP A 15 -5.40 -16.51 2.79
CA ASP A 15 -6.66 -17.11 2.38
C ASP A 15 -7.11 -18.17 3.38
N GLY A 16 -8.38 -18.08 3.80
CA GLY A 16 -8.99 -19.02 4.74
C GLY A 16 -8.70 -18.76 6.22
N LEU A 17 -7.95 -17.72 6.58
CA LEU A 17 -7.68 -17.37 7.97
C LEU A 17 -8.52 -16.20 8.47
N THR A 18 -8.91 -16.27 9.73
CA THR A 18 -9.36 -15.10 10.49
C THR A 18 -8.17 -14.22 10.87
N GLN A 19 -8.43 -12.96 11.22
CA GLN A 19 -7.39 -12.05 11.71
C GLN A 19 -6.63 -12.60 12.92
N GLN A 20 -7.35 -13.17 13.89
CA GLN A 20 -6.72 -13.76 15.07
C GLN A 20 -5.77 -14.90 14.69
N GLN A 21 -6.23 -15.83 13.84
CA GLN A 21 -5.40 -16.95 13.37
C GLN A 21 -4.18 -16.48 12.57
N ALA A 22 -4.33 -15.47 11.71
CA ALA A 22 -3.23 -14.91 10.93
C ALA A 22 -2.17 -14.24 11.82
N LEU A 23 -2.60 -13.58 12.90
CA LEU A 23 -1.70 -13.01 13.90
C LEU A 23 -1.00 -14.11 14.71
N GLU A 24 -1.75 -15.07 15.24
CA GLU A 24 -1.21 -16.22 15.98
C GLU A 24 -0.14 -16.94 15.17
N GLN A 25 -0.45 -17.28 13.91
CA GLN A 25 0.51 -17.93 13.01
C GLN A 25 1.74 -17.05 12.73
N ALA A 26 1.57 -15.73 12.60
CA ALA A 26 2.68 -14.82 12.40
C ALA A 26 3.60 -14.74 13.63
N TYR A 27 3.04 -14.76 14.85
CA TYR A 27 3.80 -14.83 16.09
C TYR A 27 4.55 -16.16 16.20
N GLU A 28 3.91 -17.29 15.90
CA GLU A 28 4.52 -18.61 15.91
C GLU A 28 5.67 -18.73 14.89
N SER A 29 5.51 -18.15 13.70
CA SER A 29 6.53 -18.20 12.64
C SER A 29 7.62 -17.13 12.77
N GLY A 30 7.48 -16.18 13.70
CA GLY A 30 8.37 -15.03 13.85
C GLY A 30 8.28 -13.99 12.72
N VAL A 31 7.24 -14.04 11.88
CA VAL A 31 7.01 -13.06 10.79
C VAL A 31 6.12 -11.94 11.33
N VAL A 32 6.66 -11.17 12.27
CA VAL A 32 5.90 -10.13 12.98
C VAL A 32 6.41 -8.75 12.58
N CYS A 33 5.51 -7.86 12.18
CA CYS A 33 5.87 -6.47 11.92
C CYS A 33 6.30 -5.78 13.22
N THR A 34 7.42 -5.04 13.17
CA THR A 34 7.94 -4.29 14.32
C THR A 34 6.95 -3.26 14.85
N ASP A 35 6.02 -2.80 14.01
CA ASP A 35 4.91 -1.95 14.41
C ASP A 35 4.13 -2.50 15.59
N GLU A 36 4.03 -3.84 15.74
CA GLU A 36 3.37 -4.48 16.88
C GLU A 36 3.91 -3.99 18.22
N MET A 37 5.20 -3.65 18.26
CA MET A 37 5.87 -3.16 19.46
C MET A 37 6.07 -1.65 19.47
N LEU A 38 6.21 -1.01 18.30
CA LEU A 38 6.68 0.39 18.21
C LEU A 38 5.62 1.40 17.75
N LEU A 39 4.55 0.95 17.08
CA LEU A 39 3.50 1.84 16.59
C LEU A 39 2.32 1.83 17.55
N HIS A 40 2.34 2.69 18.57
CA HIS A 40 1.25 2.76 19.54
C HIS A 40 0.01 3.43 18.92
N PRO A 41 -1.20 2.85 19.03
CA PRO A 41 -2.40 3.38 18.39
C PRO A 41 -3.09 4.49 19.18
N ASP A 42 -2.62 4.83 20.38
CA ASP A 42 -3.26 5.81 21.25
C ASP A 42 -3.56 7.13 20.51
N PRO A 43 -4.76 7.71 20.68
CA PRO A 43 -5.81 7.34 21.64
C PRO A 43 -6.80 6.27 21.14
N HIS A 44 -6.53 5.61 20.01
CA HIS A 44 -7.40 4.57 19.47
C HIS A 44 -7.18 3.24 20.19
N ALA A 45 -8.24 2.43 20.32
CA ALA A 45 -8.16 1.10 20.94
C ALA A 45 -7.28 0.11 20.15
N SER A 46 -7.12 0.32 18.84
CA SER A 46 -6.26 -0.49 17.98
C SER A 46 -5.79 0.27 16.75
N ARG A 47 -4.76 -0.24 16.07
CA ARG A 47 -4.30 0.29 14.76
C ARG A 47 -5.40 0.17 13.69
N ALA A 48 -6.24 -0.86 13.80
CA ALA A 48 -7.40 -1.04 12.92
C ALA A 48 -8.48 0.02 13.15
N ASP A 49 -8.75 0.41 14.41
CA ASP A 49 -9.64 1.54 14.72
C ASP A 49 -9.10 2.86 14.17
N TRP A 50 -7.80 3.07 14.32
CA TRP A 50 -7.13 4.24 13.78
C TRP A 50 -7.24 4.28 12.25
N CYS A 51 -6.92 3.17 11.58
CA CYS A 51 -7.09 2.98 10.14
C CYS A 51 -8.53 3.31 9.69
N ARG A 52 -9.56 2.75 10.34
CA ARG A 52 -10.96 3.03 10.01
C ARG A 52 -11.30 4.53 10.11
N GLN A 53 -10.84 5.21 11.15
CA GLN A 53 -11.05 6.65 11.28
C GLN A 53 -10.34 7.42 10.15
N ARG A 54 -9.10 7.03 9.82
CA ARG A 54 -8.32 7.62 8.73
C ARG A 54 -8.99 7.41 7.37
N LEU A 55 -9.57 6.24 7.12
CA LEU A 55 -10.35 5.96 5.91
C LEU A 55 -11.54 6.90 5.78
N ALA A 56 -12.35 7.04 6.84
CA ALA A 56 -13.53 7.90 6.83
C ALA A 56 -13.17 9.37 6.53
N ILE A 57 -12.17 9.91 7.23
CA ILE A 57 -11.70 11.30 7.03
C ILE A 57 -11.17 11.50 5.61
N THR A 58 -10.36 10.56 5.12
CA THR A 58 -9.70 10.69 3.82
C THR A 58 -10.70 10.53 2.67
N ALA A 59 -11.63 9.57 2.76
CA ALA A 59 -12.68 9.38 1.77
C ALA A 59 -13.59 10.60 1.66
N ALA A 60 -13.99 11.22 2.78
CA ALA A 60 -14.79 12.44 2.78
C ALA A 60 -14.07 13.60 2.06
N ARG A 61 -12.76 13.78 2.31
CA ARG A 61 -11.97 14.81 1.64
C ARG A 61 -11.76 14.54 0.15
N LEU A 62 -11.56 13.28 -0.24
CA LEU A 62 -11.44 12.89 -1.64
C LEU A 62 -12.75 13.10 -2.40
N ALA A 63 -13.89 12.77 -1.78
CA ALA A 63 -15.23 12.95 -2.35
C ALA A 63 -15.63 14.43 -2.51
N ALA A 64 -15.13 15.32 -1.65
CA ALA A 64 -15.38 16.76 -1.74
C ALA A 64 -14.56 17.49 -2.82
N ARG A 65 -13.64 16.78 -3.51
CA ARG A 65 -12.78 17.37 -4.53
C ARG A 65 -13.58 17.63 -5.82
N SER A 66 -13.19 18.68 -6.56
CA SER A 66 -13.68 18.88 -7.93
C SER A 66 -13.32 17.68 -8.82
N PRO A 67 -14.27 17.14 -9.61
CA PRO A 67 -14.01 16.06 -10.55
C PRO A 67 -13.32 16.52 -11.84
N ALA A 68 -13.02 17.82 -12.00
CA ALA A 68 -12.42 18.36 -13.21
C ALA A 68 -10.97 17.88 -13.48
N HIS A 69 -10.30 17.32 -12.47
CA HIS A 69 -8.92 16.86 -12.58
C HIS A 69 -8.72 15.50 -11.91
N PRO A 70 -7.98 14.58 -12.57
CA PRO A 70 -7.65 13.30 -11.99
C PRO A 70 -6.70 13.45 -10.79
N THR A 71 -6.69 12.44 -9.93
CA THR A 71 -5.76 12.35 -8.80
C THR A 71 -4.45 11.66 -9.13
N ILE A 72 -3.44 12.02 -8.35
CA ILE A 72 -2.31 11.14 -8.08
C ILE A 72 -2.45 10.78 -6.60
N LEU A 73 -2.86 9.55 -6.31
CA LEU A 73 -3.00 9.07 -4.93
C LEU A 73 -1.62 8.65 -4.42
N VAL A 74 -1.20 9.16 -3.28
CA VAL A 74 0.10 8.85 -2.69
C VAL A 74 -0.12 8.30 -1.30
N ASN A 75 0.29 7.06 -1.03
CA ASN A 75 0.14 6.43 0.28
C ASN A 75 1.36 5.55 0.56
N HIS A 76 1.76 5.39 1.82
CA HIS A 76 2.89 4.50 2.13
C HIS A 76 2.58 3.05 1.74
N TYR A 77 1.41 2.56 2.14
CA TYR A 77 0.91 1.21 1.87
C TYR A 77 0.24 1.12 0.48
N PRO A 78 0.32 -0.02 -0.24
CA PRO A 78 -0.49 -0.23 -1.44
C PRO A 78 -1.99 -0.06 -1.14
N LEU A 79 -2.73 0.52 -2.09
CA LEU A 79 -4.18 0.69 -1.95
C LEU A 79 -4.99 -0.55 -2.33
N VAL A 80 -4.35 -1.52 -2.98
CA VAL A 80 -4.92 -2.80 -3.41
C VAL A 80 -4.05 -3.95 -2.90
N ARG A 81 -4.59 -5.18 -2.84
CA ARG A 81 -3.92 -6.32 -2.18
C ARG A 81 -2.88 -6.99 -3.09
N GLU A 82 -3.10 -6.96 -4.40
CA GLU A 82 -2.35 -7.66 -5.45
C GLU A 82 -0.83 -7.50 -5.31
N PRO A 83 -0.29 -6.30 -5.00
CA PRO A 83 1.13 -6.12 -4.80
C PRO A 83 1.76 -7.03 -3.74
N THR A 84 1.01 -7.44 -2.73
CA THR A 84 1.50 -8.26 -1.61
C THR A 84 1.63 -9.75 -1.97
N ARG A 85 1.03 -10.21 -3.09
CA ARG A 85 1.04 -11.62 -3.50
C ARG A 85 2.43 -12.17 -3.85
N VAL A 86 3.41 -11.29 -4.08
CA VAL A 86 4.81 -11.66 -4.38
C VAL A 86 5.73 -11.56 -3.16
N LEU A 87 5.17 -11.27 -1.97
CA LEU A 87 5.98 -11.22 -0.74
C LEU A 87 6.59 -12.58 -0.45
N ARG A 88 7.87 -12.57 -0.05
CA ARG A 88 8.57 -13.78 0.41
C ARG A 88 7.87 -14.44 1.60
N TYR A 89 7.25 -13.63 2.45
CA TYR A 89 6.51 -14.08 3.63
C TYR A 89 5.07 -13.55 3.55
N PRO A 90 4.10 -14.36 3.03
CA PRO A 90 2.73 -13.90 2.80
C PRO A 90 1.99 -13.43 4.07
N LEU A 91 2.33 -13.99 5.25
CA LEU A 91 1.78 -13.57 6.54
C LEU A 91 2.02 -12.08 6.84
N PHE A 92 3.05 -11.47 6.23
CA PHE A 92 3.35 -10.06 6.42
C PHE A 92 2.30 -9.13 5.77
N ALA A 93 1.51 -9.64 4.81
CA ALA A 93 0.55 -8.84 4.06
C ALA A 93 -0.49 -8.13 4.95
N GLN A 94 -0.81 -8.69 6.13
CA GLN A 94 -1.77 -8.09 7.07
C GLN A 94 -1.35 -6.70 7.58
N TRP A 95 -0.06 -6.36 7.56
CA TRP A 95 0.47 -5.02 7.89
C TRP A 95 0.67 -4.12 6.67
N CYS A 96 0.23 -4.56 5.48
CA CYS A 96 0.52 -3.88 4.21
C CYS A 96 -0.64 -3.05 3.65
N GLY A 97 -1.77 -2.91 4.35
CA GLY A 97 -2.87 -2.07 3.89
C GLY A 97 -4.24 -2.52 4.39
N THR A 98 -5.29 -2.10 3.68
CA THR A 98 -6.68 -2.38 4.00
C THR A 98 -7.49 -2.62 2.73
N VAL A 99 -8.45 -3.54 2.78
CA VAL A 99 -9.42 -3.76 1.70
C VAL A 99 -10.33 -2.54 1.47
N GLY A 100 -10.45 -1.64 2.45
CA GLY A 100 -11.28 -0.44 2.39
C GLY A 100 -10.84 0.61 1.36
N THR A 101 -9.65 0.46 0.77
CA THR A 101 -9.14 1.31 -0.31
C THR A 101 -9.12 0.64 -1.69
N SER A 102 -9.63 -0.59 -1.80
CA SER A 102 -9.47 -1.43 -2.99
C SER A 102 -10.05 -0.84 -4.29
N ASP A 103 -11.00 0.08 -4.21
CA ASP A 103 -11.61 0.75 -5.37
C ASP A 103 -11.18 2.22 -5.52
N TRP A 104 -10.31 2.74 -4.63
CA TRP A 104 -10.05 4.18 -4.56
C TRP A 104 -9.41 4.76 -5.83
N HIS A 105 -8.61 3.98 -6.54
CA HIS A 105 -8.00 4.41 -7.80
C HIS A 105 -9.05 4.65 -8.90
N GLN A 106 -10.13 3.88 -8.93
CA GLN A 106 -11.26 4.13 -9.84
C GLN A 106 -12.19 5.21 -9.27
N ARG A 107 -12.62 5.02 -8.02
CA ARG A 107 -13.62 5.87 -7.35
C ARG A 107 -13.22 7.33 -7.28
N PHE A 108 -11.92 7.61 -7.16
CA PHE A 108 -11.39 8.97 -7.07
C PHE A 108 -10.60 9.41 -8.29
N ASP A 109 -10.85 8.78 -9.45
CA ASP A 109 -10.31 9.14 -10.77
C ASP A 109 -8.78 9.31 -10.74
N ALA A 110 -8.07 8.25 -10.32
CA ALA A 110 -6.62 8.31 -10.21
C ALA A 110 -5.95 8.09 -11.57
N ALA A 111 -5.13 9.05 -11.99
CA ALA A 111 -4.22 8.88 -13.12
C ALA A 111 -3.02 7.98 -12.75
N ALA A 112 -2.62 7.97 -11.47
CA ALA A 112 -1.64 7.04 -10.93
C ALA A 112 -1.78 6.91 -9.41
N VAL A 113 -1.30 5.78 -8.89
CA VAL A 113 -1.11 5.53 -7.45
C VAL A 113 0.38 5.35 -7.18
N VAL A 114 0.89 6.05 -6.18
CA VAL A 114 2.29 5.96 -5.73
C VAL A 114 2.30 5.38 -4.34
N TYR A 115 3.08 4.31 -4.15
CA TYR A 115 3.23 3.66 -2.87
C TYR A 115 4.63 3.09 -2.65
N GLY A 116 4.89 2.60 -1.44
CA GLY A 116 6.14 1.95 -1.10
C GLY A 116 5.89 0.75 -0.20
N HIS A 117 6.53 0.75 0.97
CA HIS A 117 6.39 -0.25 2.04
C HIS A 117 6.94 -1.65 1.71
N LEU A 118 6.73 -2.16 0.50
CA LEU A 118 7.05 -3.54 0.14
C LEU A 118 8.53 -3.75 -0.20
N HIS A 119 9.26 -2.68 -0.52
CA HIS A 119 10.65 -2.73 -0.99
C HIS A 119 10.82 -3.54 -2.29
N ILE A 120 9.79 -3.54 -3.13
CA ILE A 120 9.74 -4.26 -4.42
C ILE A 120 9.44 -3.24 -5.53
N PRO A 121 10.45 -2.50 -6.02
CA PRO A 121 10.22 -1.38 -6.92
C PRO A 121 9.78 -1.88 -8.29
N ARG A 122 8.62 -1.41 -8.74
CA ARG A 122 8.02 -1.81 -10.02
C ARG A 122 6.88 -0.89 -10.43
N THR A 123 6.53 -0.95 -11.71
CA THR A 123 5.26 -0.46 -12.22
C THR A 123 4.30 -1.63 -12.41
N THR A 124 3.07 -1.46 -11.98
CA THR A 124 1.96 -2.39 -12.27
C THR A 124 0.75 -1.59 -12.75
N VAL A 125 -0.24 -2.27 -13.35
CA VAL A 125 -1.49 -1.64 -13.79
C VAL A 125 -2.65 -2.42 -13.19
N TYR A 126 -3.55 -1.72 -12.51
CA TYR A 126 -4.81 -2.27 -12.01
C TYR A 126 -5.94 -1.41 -12.53
N ASP A 127 -6.90 -2.04 -13.20
CA ASP A 127 -8.06 -1.38 -13.80
C ASP A 127 -7.71 -0.18 -14.70
N GLY A 128 -6.61 -0.31 -15.46
CA GLY A 128 -6.10 0.76 -16.32
C GLY A 128 -5.36 1.89 -15.59
N VAL A 129 -5.28 1.87 -14.26
CA VAL A 129 -4.53 2.83 -13.46
C VAL A 129 -3.14 2.31 -13.15
N ARG A 130 -2.12 3.15 -13.36
CA ARG A 130 -0.72 2.82 -13.09
C ARG A 130 -0.42 2.92 -11.59
N PHE A 131 0.17 1.87 -11.03
CA PHE A 131 0.65 1.79 -9.66
C PHE A 131 2.19 1.73 -9.67
N GLU A 132 2.80 2.66 -8.95
CA GLU A 132 4.25 2.81 -8.84
C GLU A 132 4.70 2.46 -7.42
N GLU A 133 5.36 1.31 -7.28
CA GLU A 133 6.13 1.01 -6.07
C GLU A 133 7.49 1.69 -6.20
N VAL A 134 7.75 2.68 -5.32
CA VAL A 134 8.90 3.57 -5.41
C VAL A 134 9.88 3.42 -4.24
N SER A 135 9.85 2.29 -3.54
CA SER A 135 10.70 2.04 -2.38
C SER A 135 12.16 1.84 -2.77
N LEU A 136 13.11 2.25 -1.93
CA LEU A 136 14.54 1.93 -2.16
C LEU A 136 14.84 0.54 -1.64
N GLY A 137 14.36 0.32 -0.42
CA GLY A 137 14.82 -0.73 0.46
C GLY A 137 16.14 -0.39 1.15
N TYR A 138 16.59 -1.31 1.97
CA TYR A 138 17.87 -1.26 2.65
C TYR A 138 19.03 -1.53 1.68
N PRO A 139 20.26 -1.06 1.97
CA PRO A 139 21.44 -1.35 1.15
C PRO A 139 21.62 -2.81 0.75
N ARG A 140 21.30 -3.75 1.64
CA ARG A 140 21.39 -5.19 1.37
C ARG A 140 20.37 -5.69 0.34
N GLU A 141 19.27 -4.98 0.15
CA GLU A 141 18.18 -5.37 -0.76
C GLU A 141 18.41 -4.88 -2.19
N TRP A 142 19.04 -3.70 -2.37
CA TRP A 142 19.27 -3.13 -3.69
C TRP A 142 20.69 -3.33 -4.23
N ARG A 143 21.72 -3.51 -3.38
CA ARG A 143 23.10 -3.80 -3.85
C ARG A 143 23.21 -5.03 -4.75
N PRO A 144 22.45 -6.13 -4.55
CA PRO A 144 22.51 -7.29 -5.44
C PRO A 144 21.77 -7.10 -6.77
N ARG A 145 20.97 -6.03 -6.94
CA ARG A 145 20.20 -5.82 -8.17
C ARG A 145 21.16 -5.47 -9.30
N GLN A 146 21.11 -6.23 -10.39
CA GLN A 146 21.96 -6.00 -11.58
C GLN A 146 21.71 -4.63 -12.21
N HIS A 147 20.48 -4.13 -12.10
CA HIS A 147 20.08 -2.79 -12.50
C HIS A 147 19.52 -2.08 -11.26
N ALA A 148 20.08 -0.92 -10.92
CA ALA A 148 19.40 -0.02 -10.01
C ALA A 148 18.06 0.36 -10.66
N PRO A 149 16.96 0.50 -9.90
CA PRO A 149 15.76 1.06 -10.49
C PRO A 149 16.07 2.48 -11.02
N GLU A 150 15.18 3.08 -11.80
CA GLU A 150 15.35 4.47 -12.25
C GLU A 150 14.94 5.45 -11.14
N TRP A 151 15.92 6.14 -10.57
CA TRP A 151 15.75 7.05 -9.44
C TRP A 151 16.17 8.46 -9.86
N PRO A 152 15.35 9.50 -9.65
CA PRO A 152 13.98 9.46 -9.10
C PRO A 152 12.95 8.85 -10.07
N ARG A 153 11.90 8.23 -9.53
CA ARG A 153 10.79 7.69 -10.34
C ARG A 153 9.95 8.83 -10.92
N ARG A 154 9.78 8.86 -12.24
CA ARG A 154 8.92 9.83 -12.92
C ARG A 154 7.44 9.42 -12.82
N ILE A 155 6.64 10.27 -12.16
CA ILE A 155 5.18 10.09 -12.08
C ILE A 155 4.47 10.92 -13.14
N LEU A 156 4.76 12.23 -13.22
CA LEU A 156 4.23 13.11 -14.27
C LEU A 156 5.37 13.89 -14.95
N PRO A 157 5.25 14.19 -16.26
CA PRO A 157 4.30 13.60 -17.21
C PRO A 157 4.46 12.08 -17.26
N ALA A 158 3.38 11.34 -17.54
CA ALA A 158 3.45 9.88 -17.63
C ALA A 158 4.55 9.48 -18.64
N PRO A 159 5.41 8.49 -18.33
CA PRO A 159 6.40 8.00 -19.28
C PRO A 159 5.69 7.35 -20.48
N ASP A 160 6.28 7.48 -21.67
CA ASP A 160 5.68 7.03 -22.94
C ASP A 160 5.50 5.50 -23.01
N ASN A 161 6.26 4.75 -22.20
CA ASN A 161 6.19 3.30 -22.12
C ASN A 161 5.20 2.88 -21.03
N ARG A 162 4.00 2.45 -21.43
CA ARG A 162 3.12 1.68 -20.55
C ARG A 162 3.69 0.25 -20.45
N PRO A 163 3.91 -0.32 -19.26
CA PRO A 163 4.26 -1.72 -19.16
C PRO A 163 3.11 -2.58 -19.72
N GLU A 164 3.47 -3.56 -20.54
CA GLU A 164 2.53 -4.57 -21.03
C GLU A 164 1.96 -5.35 -19.84
N GLY A 165 0.65 -5.64 -19.90
CA GLY A 165 -0.15 -6.21 -18.81
C GLY A 165 0.21 -7.64 -18.43
#